data_AF-A0A3D3VSI0-F1
#
_entry.id   AF-A0A3D3VSI0-F1
#
_cell.length_a   1.000
_cell.length_b   1.000
_cell.length_c   1.000
_cell.angle_alpha   90.00
_cell.angle_beta   90.00
_cell.angle_gamma   90.00
#
_symmetry.space_group_name_H-M   'P 1'
#
loop_
_entity.id
_entity.type
_entity.pdbx_description
1 polymer ?
#
loop_
_entity_poly.entity_id
_entity_poly.type
_entity_poly.pdbx_seq_one_letter_code
_entity_poly.pdbx_strand_id
1 'polypeptide(L)'
;AILVSSALLETVGTMSGIPFGSYQYTDAFGPRLGGVLPLAIPLAWFAVVAGANLSLSQYWRDGSRAPIAIATGAFAMTFDFLMEPFAYAIRGYWHWAGNVVPPQNFFAWFIFSALMAWVTPIYAEPSTRPDPRPAITLGLMSGLFIAARITHGV
;
A
#
# COMPACT_ATOMS: atom_id res chain seq x y z
N ALA A 1 7.14 4.91 12.32
CA ALA A 1 5.76 4.41 12.51
C ALA A 1 5.36 3.50 11.35
N ILE A 2 5.11 4.02 10.14
CA ILE A 2 4.60 3.25 8.98
C ILE A 2 5.38 1.95 8.75
N LEU A 3 6.71 2.01 8.55
CA LEU A 3 7.55 0.82 8.30
C LEU A 3 7.41 -0.29 9.35
N VAL A 4 7.39 0.10 10.63
CA VAL A 4 7.32 -0.86 11.74
C VAL A 4 5.90 -1.43 11.85
N SER A 5 4.89 -0.57 11.76
CA SER A 5 3.48 -0.97 11.82
C SER A 5 3.10 -1.89 10.66
N SER A 6 3.53 -1.58 9.43
CA SER A 6 3.28 -2.44 8.27
C SER A 6 4.07 -3.75 8.34
N ALA A 7 5.33 -3.73 8.78
CA ALA A 7 6.10 -4.96 8.97
C ALA A 7 5.45 -5.91 10.00
N LEU A 8 4.97 -5.38 11.13
CA LEU A 8 4.26 -6.17 12.13
C LEU A 8 2.94 -6.71 11.57
N LEU A 9 2.15 -5.85 10.91
CA LEU A 9 0.88 -6.23 10.30
C LEU A 9 1.04 -7.34 9.27
N GLU A 10 2.04 -7.23 8.39
CA GLU A 10 2.34 -8.19 7.34
C GLU A 10 2.90 -9.50 7.88
N THR A 11 3.70 -9.44 8.94
CA THR A 11 4.16 -10.66 9.62
C THR A 11 2.98 -11.41 10.23
N VAL A 12 2.08 -10.71 10.93
CA VAL A 12 0.86 -11.30 11.49
C VAL A 12 -0.06 -11.82 10.38
N GLY A 13 -0.23 -11.04 9.31
CA GLY A 13 -1.01 -11.41 8.12
C GLY A 13 -0.51 -12.70 7.47
N THR A 14 0.79 -12.79 7.23
CA THR A 14 1.43 -13.98 6.63
C THR A 14 1.29 -15.22 7.51
N MET A 15 1.41 -15.07 8.84
CA MET A 15 1.36 -16.21 9.77
C MET A 15 -0.07 -16.68 10.09
N SER A 16 -1.04 -15.76 10.15
CA SER A 16 -2.39 -16.05 10.64
C SER A 16 -3.48 -16.00 9.57
N GLY A 17 -3.19 -15.38 8.43
CA GLY A 17 -4.18 -15.05 7.41
C GLY A 17 -5.08 -13.85 7.76
N ILE A 18 -4.84 -13.16 8.89
CA ILE A 18 -5.61 -11.98 9.31
C ILE A 18 -4.66 -10.77 9.35
N PRO A 19 -4.98 -9.63 8.71
CA PRO A 19 -6.31 -9.25 8.17
C PRO A 19 -6.50 -9.55 6.68
N PHE A 20 -5.44 -9.87 5.94
CA PHE A 20 -5.46 -9.86 4.47
C PHE A 20 -6.17 -11.07 3.84
N GLY A 21 -6.25 -12.17 4.57
CA GLY A 21 -6.56 -13.50 4.04
C GLY A 21 -5.31 -14.39 4.06
N SER A 22 -5.49 -15.67 3.77
CA SER A 22 -4.36 -16.61 3.73
C SER A 22 -3.62 -16.52 2.40
N TYR A 23 -2.32 -16.25 2.46
CA TYR A 23 -1.41 -16.21 1.31
C TYR A 23 -0.02 -16.67 1.73
N GLN A 24 0.79 -17.03 0.73
CA GLN A 24 2.18 -17.42 0.94
C GLN A 24 3.07 -16.66 -0.04
N TYR A 25 4.08 -15.97 0.47
CA TYR A 25 5.11 -15.38 -0.37
C TYR A 25 5.94 -16.47 -1.07
N THR A 26 6.41 -16.18 -2.27
CA THR A 26 7.28 -17.05 -3.05
C THR A 26 8.72 -16.54 -3.06
N ASP A 27 9.67 -17.37 -3.49
CA ASP A 27 11.07 -16.97 -3.59
C ASP A 27 11.31 -15.92 -4.68
N ALA A 28 10.35 -15.75 -5.60
CA ALA A 28 10.39 -14.75 -6.66
C ALA A 28 10.32 -13.30 -6.13
N PHE A 29 9.86 -13.10 -4.89
CA PHE A 29 9.79 -11.76 -4.28
C PHE A 29 11.14 -11.18 -3.87
N GLY A 30 12.10 -12.06 -3.57
CA GLY A 30 13.41 -11.68 -3.05
C GLY A 30 13.56 -11.87 -1.53
N PRO A 31 14.54 -11.18 -0.90
CA PRO A 31 14.99 -11.49 0.45
C PRO A 31 13.94 -11.23 1.54
N ARG A 32 13.91 -12.11 2.55
CA ARG A 32 12.95 -12.08 3.66
C ARG A 32 13.61 -11.87 5.01
N LEU A 33 13.01 -11.03 5.84
CA LEU A 33 13.31 -10.91 7.26
C LEU A 33 12.76 -12.13 7.99
N GLY A 34 13.64 -12.84 8.71
CA GLY A 34 13.28 -14.03 9.48
C GLY A 34 12.67 -15.16 8.64
N GLY A 35 12.90 -15.19 7.32
CA GLY A 35 12.32 -16.17 6.40
C GLY A 35 10.83 -15.95 6.07
N VAL A 36 10.18 -14.96 6.70
CA VAL A 36 8.73 -14.76 6.61
C VAL A 36 8.39 -13.54 5.78
N LEU A 37 8.91 -12.37 6.16
CA LEU A 37 8.46 -11.08 5.61
C LEU A 37 9.41 -10.56 4.54
N PRO A 38 9.00 -10.41 3.27
CA PRO A 38 9.85 -9.82 2.25
C PRO A 38 10.17 -8.35 2.54
N LEU A 39 11.45 -7.97 2.41
CA LEU A 39 11.94 -6.63 2.76
C LEU A 39 11.27 -5.50 2.00
N ALA A 40 10.85 -5.75 0.76
CA ALA A 40 10.24 -4.74 -0.08
C ALA A 40 8.79 -4.39 0.32
N ILE A 41 8.10 -5.25 1.10
CA ILE A 41 6.70 -5.03 1.47
C ILE A 41 6.54 -3.81 2.41
N PRO A 42 7.25 -3.70 3.55
CA PRO A 42 7.17 -2.51 4.39
C PRO A 42 7.57 -1.22 3.65
N LEU A 43 8.52 -1.32 2.72
CA LEU A 43 8.94 -0.19 1.88
C LEU A 43 7.84 0.25 0.91
N ALA A 44 7.10 -0.70 0.32
CA ALA A 44 5.95 -0.41 -0.53
C ALA A 44 4.84 0.30 0.27
N TRP A 45 4.49 -0.21 1.44
CA TRP A 45 3.57 0.46 2.37
C TRP A 45 4.03 1.87 2.70
N PHE A 46 5.31 2.05 3.00
CA PHE A 46 5.87 3.38 3.27
C PHE A 46 5.72 4.32 2.08
N ALA A 47 6.13 3.90 0.89
CA ALA A 47 6.03 4.72 -0.33
C ALA A 47 4.59 5.16 -0.60
N VAL A 48 3.63 4.23 -0.51
CA VAL A 48 2.21 4.48 -0.77
C VAL A 48 1.61 5.39 0.29
N VAL A 49 1.70 5.01 1.57
CA VAL A 49 1.04 5.74 2.67
C VAL A 49 1.68 7.11 2.88
N ALA A 50 3.02 7.18 2.93
CA ALA A 50 3.71 8.45 3.12
C ALA A 50 3.54 9.36 1.90
N GLY A 51 3.67 8.81 0.68
CA GLY A 51 3.51 9.57 -0.55
C GLY A 51 2.10 10.14 -0.69
N ALA A 52 1.07 9.33 -0.42
CA ALA A 52 -0.31 9.77 -0.52
C ALA A 52 -0.64 10.82 0.55
N ASN A 53 -0.23 10.59 1.80
CA ASN A 53 -0.45 11.55 2.88
C ASN A 53 0.26 12.89 2.62
N LEU A 54 1.50 12.85 2.12
CA LEU A 54 2.25 14.05 1.69
C LEU A 54 1.60 14.75 0.51
N SER A 55 1.06 14.02 -0.46
CA SER A 55 0.39 14.64 -1.61
C SER A 55 -0.89 15.34 -1.19
N LEU A 56 -1.71 14.67 -0.37
CA LEU A 56 -3.06 15.12 -0.02
C LEU A 56 -3.06 16.26 1.00
N SER A 57 -2.16 16.22 1.99
CA SER A 57 -2.09 17.24 3.05
C SER A 57 -1.79 18.65 2.54
N GLN A 58 -1.10 18.78 1.41
CA GLN A 58 -0.76 20.07 0.80
C GLN A 58 -1.98 20.88 0.34
N TYR A 59 -3.11 20.22 0.12
CA TYR A 59 -4.35 20.83 -0.37
C TYR A 59 -5.37 21.07 0.75
N TRP A 60 -5.13 20.52 1.95
CA TRP A 60 -6.12 20.49 3.01
C TRP A 60 -5.83 21.52 4.10
N ARG A 61 -6.56 22.63 4.09
CA ARG A 61 -6.29 23.78 4.98
C ARG A 61 -6.89 23.65 6.37
N ASP A 62 -7.80 22.72 6.59
CA ASP A 62 -8.45 22.56 7.89
C ASP A 62 -7.55 21.81 8.86
N GLY A 63 -7.61 22.18 10.15
CA GLY A 63 -6.76 21.60 11.20
C GLY A 63 -7.04 20.12 11.55
N SER A 64 -8.04 19.48 10.93
CA SER A 64 -8.34 18.07 11.15
C SER A 64 -7.55 17.18 10.19
N ARG A 65 -6.87 16.19 10.75
CA ARG A 65 -6.14 15.16 9.99
C ARG A 65 -7.03 14.04 9.44
N ALA A 66 -8.28 13.97 9.90
CA ALA A 66 -9.20 12.88 9.56
C ALA A 66 -9.45 12.71 8.06
N PRO A 67 -9.77 13.79 7.32
CA PRO A 67 -10.10 13.65 5.90
C PRO A 67 -8.89 13.21 5.06
N ILE A 68 -7.70 13.72 5.40
CA ILE A 68 -6.43 13.33 4.75
C ILE A 68 -6.13 11.85 5.02
N ALA A 69 -6.32 11.39 6.26
CA ALA A 69 -6.09 10.00 6.62
C ALA A 69 -7.05 9.05 5.89
N ILE A 70 -8.34 9.38 5.82
CA ILE A 70 -9.35 8.61 5.09
C ILE A 70 -9.03 8.57 3.59
N ALA A 71 -8.68 9.72 2.99
CA ALA A 71 -8.31 9.80 1.58
C ALA A 71 -7.02 9.01 1.28
N THR A 72 -6.05 9.02 2.20
CA THR A 72 -4.84 8.20 2.11
C THR A 72 -5.17 6.71 2.14
N GLY A 73 -6.08 6.29 3.01
CA GLY A 73 -6.61 4.92 3.03
C GLY A 73 -7.27 4.52 1.71
N ALA A 74 -8.13 5.38 1.17
CA ALA A 74 -8.81 5.14 -0.10
C ALA A 74 -7.82 5.02 -1.27
N PHE A 75 -6.78 5.86 -1.29
CA PHE A 75 -5.70 5.76 -2.27
C PHE A 75 -4.94 4.44 -2.13
N ALA A 76 -4.54 4.06 -0.91
CA ALA A 76 -3.79 2.84 -0.66
C ALA A 76 -4.57 1.57 -1.04
N MET A 77 -5.87 1.52 -0.73
CA MET A 77 -6.77 0.46 -1.19
C MET A 77 -6.83 0.36 -2.72
N THR A 78 -6.93 1.50 -3.39
CA THR A 78 -6.95 1.55 -4.86
C THR A 78 -5.62 1.10 -5.45
N PHE A 79 -4.51 1.53 -4.84
CA PHE A 79 -3.16 1.13 -5.24
C PHE A 79 -2.96 -0.38 -5.10
N ASP A 80 -3.35 -0.96 -3.96
CA ASP A 80 -3.30 -2.39 -3.72
C ASP A 80 -4.16 -3.16 -4.74
N PHE A 81 -5.38 -2.70 -4.99
CA PHE A 81 -6.22 -3.23 -6.06
C PHE A 81 -5.48 -3.25 -7.39
N LEU A 82 -4.86 -2.14 -7.81
CA LEU A 82 -4.10 -2.09 -9.07
C LEU A 82 -2.90 -3.05 -9.08
N MET A 83 -2.17 -3.14 -7.96
CA MET A 83 -0.98 -3.96 -7.81
C MET A 83 -1.26 -5.47 -7.84
N GLU A 84 -2.39 -5.92 -7.30
CA GLU A 84 -2.69 -7.33 -7.06
C GLU A 84 -2.47 -8.24 -8.30
N PRO A 85 -3.05 -7.98 -9.49
CA PRO A 85 -2.79 -8.84 -10.65
C PRO A 85 -1.34 -8.83 -11.13
N PHE A 86 -0.64 -7.71 -10.97
CA PHE A 86 0.79 -7.67 -11.28
C PHE A 86 1.58 -8.58 -10.35
N ALA A 87 1.35 -8.47 -9.05
CA ALA A 87 2.11 -9.22 -8.06
C ALA A 87 1.72 -10.71 -8.04
N TYR A 88 0.43 -11.01 -7.85
CA TYR A 88 -0.07 -12.37 -7.72
C TYR A 88 -0.08 -13.12 -9.07
N ALA A 89 -0.70 -12.55 -10.11
CA ALA A 89 -0.96 -13.29 -11.36
C ALA A 89 0.20 -13.22 -12.36
N ILE A 90 0.83 -12.06 -12.54
CA ILE A 90 1.89 -11.87 -13.55
C ILE A 90 3.26 -12.28 -12.99
N ARG A 91 3.58 -11.89 -11.75
CA ARG A 91 4.91 -12.09 -11.16
C ARG A 91 5.00 -13.26 -10.19
N GLY A 92 3.87 -13.81 -9.74
CA GLY A 92 3.84 -14.93 -8.79
C GLY A 92 4.56 -14.61 -7.48
N TYR A 93 4.44 -13.38 -7.00
CA TYR A 93 5.12 -12.85 -5.82
C TYR A 93 4.60 -13.44 -4.51
N TRP A 94 3.31 -13.70 -4.47
CA TRP A 94 2.64 -14.50 -3.46
C TRP A 94 1.56 -15.32 -4.15
N HIS A 95 1.02 -16.30 -3.44
CA HIS A 95 -0.16 -17.05 -3.86
C HIS A 95 -1.24 -16.97 -2.78
N TRP A 96 -2.44 -16.56 -3.19
CA TRP A 96 -3.62 -16.56 -2.33
C TRP A 96 -4.19 -17.97 -2.17
N ALA A 97 -4.66 -18.30 -0.97
CA ALA A 97 -5.43 -19.52 -0.76
C ALA A 97 -6.70 -19.49 -1.63
N GLY A 98 -6.92 -20.55 -2.41
CA GLY A 98 -8.05 -20.62 -3.33
C GLY A 98 -7.89 -19.81 -4.63
N ASN A 99 -6.68 -19.29 -4.91
CA ASN A 99 -6.33 -18.57 -6.14
C ASN A 99 -7.13 -17.29 -6.42
N VAL A 100 -7.76 -16.72 -5.40
CA VAL A 100 -8.58 -15.50 -5.49
C VAL A 100 -8.15 -14.53 -4.39
N VAL A 101 -8.00 -13.26 -4.76
CA VAL A 101 -7.69 -12.19 -3.80
C VAL A 101 -8.91 -11.96 -2.88
N PRO A 102 -8.79 -12.13 -1.56
CA PRO A 102 -9.89 -11.90 -0.64
C PRO A 102 -10.25 -10.40 -0.58
N PRO A 103 -11.54 -10.01 -0.63
CA PRO A 103 -11.93 -8.60 -0.53
C PRO A 103 -11.45 -7.90 0.75
N GLN A 104 -11.29 -8.67 1.84
CA GLN A 104 -10.74 -8.17 3.10
C GLN A 104 -9.31 -7.64 2.99
N ASN A 105 -8.52 -8.08 2.00
CA ASN A 105 -7.20 -7.52 1.71
C ASN A 105 -7.29 -6.01 1.42
N PHE A 106 -8.20 -5.63 0.51
CA PHE A 106 -8.41 -4.24 0.12
C PHE A 106 -8.90 -3.39 1.30
N PHE A 107 -9.81 -3.93 2.12
CA PHE A 107 -10.28 -3.24 3.32
C PHE A 107 -9.18 -3.10 4.39
N ALA A 108 -8.29 -4.10 4.52
CA ALA A 108 -7.13 -3.98 5.39
C ALA A 108 -6.19 -2.86 4.91
N TRP A 109 -5.89 -2.80 3.60
CA TRP A 109 -5.13 -1.71 3.01
C TRP A 109 -5.76 -0.35 3.26
N PHE A 110 -7.09 -0.22 3.15
CA PHE A 110 -7.81 0.99 3.52
C PHE A 110 -7.63 1.37 5.00
N ILE A 111 -8.04 0.47 5.90
CA ILE A 111 -8.12 0.74 7.35
C ILE A 111 -6.73 1.03 7.91
N PHE A 112 -5.76 0.16 7.65
CA PHE A 112 -4.44 0.28 8.26
C PHE A 112 -3.64 1.44 7.66
N SER A 113 -3.81 1.75 6.37
CA SER A 113 -3.20 2.95 5.78
C SER A 113 -3.80 4.23 6.37
N ALA A 114 -5.13 4.30 6.56
CA ALA A 114 -5.76 5.45 7.19
C ALA A 114 -5.29 5.63 8.64
N LEU A 115 -5.19 4.55 9.42
CA LEU A 115 -4.66 4.60 10.79
C LEU A 115 -3.20 5.06 10.82
N MET A 116 -2.36 4.51 9.93
CA MET A 116 -0.96 4.93 9.82
C MET A 116 -0.81 6.40 9.40
N ALA A 117 -1.64 6.86 8.45
CA ALA A 117 -1.69 8.25 7.99
C ALA A 117 -2.19 9.22 9.07
N TRP A 118 -3.09 8.77 9.95
CA TRP A 118 -3.55 9.56 11.09
C TRP A 118 -2.42 9.82 12.10
N VAL A 119 -1.64 8.80 12.45
CA VAL A 119 -0.64 8.88 13.53
C VAL A 119 0.75 9.30 13.07
N THR A 120 1.06 9.19 11.77
CA THR A 120 2.40 9.50 11.26
C THR A 120 2.74 10.98 11.42
N PRO A 121 3.99 11.37 11.72
CA PRO A 121 4.41 12.76 11.66
C PRO A 121 4.69 13.23 10.23
N ILE A 122 4.58 12.36 9.23
CA ILE A 122 4.87 12.67 7.83
C ILE A 122 3.65 13.34 7.19
N TYR A 123 3.63 14.66 7.16
CA TYR A 123 2.62 15.47 6.48
C TYR A 123 3.27 16.73 5.92
N ALA A 124 2.59 17.38 4.98
CA ALA A 124 3.03 18.65 4.41
C ALA A 124 2.04 19.74 4.83
N GLU A 125 2.58 20.94 5.11
CA GLU A 125 1.75 22.10 5.36
C GLU A 125 1.00 22.51 4.08
N PRO A 126 -0.23 23.03 4.20
CA PRO A 126 -0.99 23.49 3.04
C PRO A 126 -0.23 24.56 2.27
N SER A 127 -0.09 24.37 0.96
CA SER A 127 0.74 25.23 0.11
C SER A 127 -0.03 25.75 -1.09
N THR A 128 0.24 26.99 -1.48
CA THR A 128 -0.23 27.57 -2.76
C THR A 128 0.57 27.08 -3.96
N ARG A 129 1.73 26.44 -3.71
CA ARG A 129 2.58 25.77 -4.70
C ARG A 129 2.88 24.35 -4.21
N PRO A 130 1.94 23.41 -4.39
CA PRO A 130 2.15 22.02 -3.99
C PRO A 130 3.37 21.40 -4.69
N ASP A 131 4.16 20.66 -3.94
CA ASP A 131 5.21 19.80 -4.45
C ASP A 131 4.59 18.60 -5.19
N PRO A 132 4.78 18.50 -6.51
CA PRO A 132 4.16 17.44 -7.30
C PRO A 132 4.89 16.10 -7.18
N ARG A 133 6.12 16.05 -6.65
CA ARG A 133 6.98 14.86 -6.70
C ARG A 133 6.34 13.62 -6.05
N PRO A 134 5.71 13.69 -4.86
CA PRO A 134 5.06 12.52 -4.28
C PRO A 134 3.91 12.00 -5.16
N ALA A 135 3.08 12.91 -5.68
CA ALA A 135 1.96 12.56 -6.56
C ALA A 135 2.44 11.97 -7.90
N ILE A 136 3.48 12.53 -8.51
CA ILE A 136 4.10 12.00 -9.74
C ILE A 136 4.64 10.59 -9.49
N THR A 137 5.36 10.37 -8.37
CA THR A 137 5.94 9.06 -8.04
C THR A 137 4.85 8.00 -7.91
N LEU A 138 3.78 8.29 -7.16
CA LEU A 138 2.64 7.39 -7.03
C LEU A 138 1.91 7.17 -8.36
N GLY A 139 1.75 8.23 -9.16
CA GLY A 139 1.14 8.15 -10.49
C GLY A 139 1.93 7.23 -11.43
N LEU A 140 3.25 7.30 -11.41
CA LEU A 140 4.13 6.40 -12.18
C LEU A 140 4.03 4.96 -11.69
N MET A 141 4.01 4.73 -10.37
CA MET A 141 3.85 3.39 -9.78
C MET A 141 2.48 2.78 -10.17
N SER A 142 1.40 3.52 -10.01
CA SER A 142 0.06 3.08 -10.43
C SER A 142 -0.02 2.88 -11.94
N GLY A 143 0.59 3.77 -12.72
CA GLY A 143 0.67 3.68 -14.18
C GLY A 143 1.37 2.42 -14.66
N LEU A 144 2.44 1.99 -13.98
CA LEU A 144 3.11 0.72 -14.24
C LEU A 144 2.15 -0.47 -14.08
N PHE A 145 1.39 -0.53 -13.00
CA PHE A 145 0.45 -1.63 -12.76
C PHE A 145 -0.73 -1.62 -13.73
N ILE A 146 -1.24 -0.44 -14.09
CA ILE A 146 -2.27 -0.29 -15.12
C ILE A 146 -1.75 -0.78 -16.48
N ALA A 147 -0.53 -0.38 -16.87
CA ALA A 147 0.08 -0.84 -18.11
C ALA A 147 0.31 -2.36 -18.10
N ALA A 148 0.75 -2.92 -16.98
CA ALA A 148 0.92 -4.37 -16.83
C ALA A 148 -0.41 -5.13 -16.99
N ARG A 149 -1.48 -4.61 -16.38
CA ARG A 149 -2.85 -5.14 -16.53
C ARG A 149 -3.30 -5.15 -17.99
N ILE A 150 -3.18 -4.01 -18.68
CA ILE A 150 -3.56 -3.89 -20.10
C ILE A 150 -2.75 -4.86 -20.98
N THR A 151 -1.43 -4.94 -20.76
CA THR A 151 -0.55 -5.79 -21.59
C THR A 151 -0.75 -7.29 -21.39
N HIS A 152 -1.24 -7.71 -20.24
CA HIS A 152 -1.48 -9.13 -19.91
C HIS A 152 -2.98 -9.51 -19.94
N GLY A 153 -3.88 -8.56 -20.18
CA GLY A 153 -5.32 -8.80 -20.28
C GLY A 153 -5.99 -9.14 -18.94
N VAL A 154 -5.56 -8.53 -17.84
CA VAL A 154 -6.05 -8.75 -16.46
C VAL A 154 -6.53 -7.48 -15.75
#